data_AF-A0A4Y2R0G1-F1
#
_entry.id   AF-A0A4Y2R0G1-F1
#
_cell.length_a   1.000
_cell.length_b   1.000
_cell.length_c   1.000
_cell.angle_alpha   90.00
_cell.angle_beta   90.00
_cell.angle_gamma   90.00
#
_symmetry.space_group_name_H-M   'P 1'
#
loop_
_entity.id
_entity.type
_entity.pdbx_description
1 polymer ?
#
loop_
_entity_poly.entity_id
_entity_poly.type
_entity_poly.pdbx_seq_one_letter_code
_entity_poly.pdbx_strand_id
1 'polypeptide(L)' 'MFFRYLLIFLFCLFITVNAFDCYNDRPIIGVVTEEINSTTVPQAISYMLASYVKFLESAGARVVPIW' A
#
# COMPACT_ATOMS: atom_id res chain seq x y z
N MET A 1 27.68 -10.14 37.96
CA MET A 1 26.84 -10.93 37.04
C MET A 1 25.64 -10.11 36.52
N PHE A 2 24.83 -9.49 37.40
CA PHE A 2 23.69 -8.63 37.04
C PHE A 2 24.01 -7.46 36.08
N PHE A 3 25.07 -6.70 36.36
CA PHE A 3 25.47 -5.54 35.55
C PHE A 3 25.76 -5.88 34.07
N ARG A 4 26.26 -7.09 33.79
CA ARG A 4 26.54 -7.55 32.42
C ARG A 4 25.25 -7.83 31.64
N TYR A 5 24.23 -8.39 32.29
CA TYR A 5 22.92 -8.61 31.66
C TYR A 5 22.20 -7.29 31.39
N LEU A 6 22.31 -6.31 32.28
CA LEU A 6 21.77 -4.96 32.08
C LEU A 6 22.40 -4.28 30.85
N LEU A 7 23.72 -4.40 30.69
CA LEU A 7 24.45 -3.81 29.56
C LEU A 7 24.05 -4.48 28.23
N ILE A 8 23.88 -5.80 28.21
CA ILE A 8 23.39 -6.55 27.04
C ILE A 8 21.96 -6.13 26.68
N PHE A 9 21.08 -5.96 27.68
CA PHE A 9 19.70 -5.53 27.47
C PHE A 9 19.63 -4.12 26.87
N LEU A 10 20.41 -3.17 27.41
CA LEU A 10 20.48 -1.79 26.89
C LEU A 10 21.06 -1.74 25.48
N PHE A 11 22.09 -2.54 25.19
CA PHE A 11 22.67 -2.63 23.86
C PHE A 11 21.69 -3.22 22.84
N CYS A 12 20.92 -4.24 23.23
CA CYS A 12 19.88 -4.84 22.39
C CYS A 12 18.75 -3.82 22.10
N LEU A 13 18.31 -3.08 23.12
CA LEU A 13 17.34 -1.99 22.96
C LEU A 13 17.83 -0.93 21.97
N PHE A 14 19.11 -0.54 22.07
CA PHE A 14 19.71 0.46 21.18
C PHE A 14 19.74 0.00 19.71
N ILE A 15 19.98 -1.28 19.43
CA ILE A 15 19.95 -1.81 18.06
C ILE A 15 18.53 -1.75 17.48
N THR A 16 17.50 -2.10 18.25
CA THR A 16 16.11 -2.11 17.76
C THR A 16 15.57 -0.72 17.38
N VAL A 17 16.02 0.34 18.07
CA VAL A 17 15.56 1.73 17.81
C VAL A 17 16.09 2.28 16.49
N ASN A 18 17.21 1.76 15.98
CA ASN A 18 17.85 2.26 14.75
C ASN A 18 17.37 1.55 13.48
N ALA A 19 16.48 0.56 13.59
CA ALA A 19 15.86 -0.09 12.44
C ALA A 19 14.73 0.80 11.90
N PHE A 20 15.10 1.83 11.13
CA PHE A 20 14.14 2.60 10.34
C PHE A 20 13.74 1.79 9.11
N ASP A 21 12.53 1.23 9.12
CA ASP A 21 11.91 0.69 7.92
C ASP A 21 11.43 1.83 7.01
N CYS A 22 11.80 1.80 5.73
CA CYS A 22 11.29 2.74 4.73
C CYS A 22 9.88 2.32 4.30
N TYR A 23 8.88 2.68 5.10
CA TYR A 23 7.49 2.38 4.79
C TYR A 23 6.88 3.44 3.86
N ASN A 24 6.02 3.00 2.93
CA ASN A 24 5.22 3.90 2.10
C ASN A 24 3.82 4.04 2.70
N ASP A 25 3.62 5.05 3.56
CA ASP A 25 2.35 5.31 4.25
C ASP A 25 1.23 5.83 3.34
N ARG A 26 1.53 6.13 2.08
CA ARG A 26 0.57 6.71 1.14
C ARG A 26 0.62 6.00 -0.21
N PRO A 27 0.33 4.69 -0.27
CA PRO A 27 0.45 3.91 -1.49
C PRO A 27 -0.50 4.43 -2.57
N ILE A 28 -0.02 4.45 -3.81
CA ILE A 28 -0.81 4.69 -5.02
C ILE A 28 -0.79 3.38 -5.79
N ILE A 29 -1.97 2.80 -6.02
CA ILE A 29 -2.12 1.48 -6.63
C ILE A 29 -2.78 1.67 -8.00
N GLY A 30 -2.11 1.15 -9.03
CA GLY A 30 -2.64 1.09 -10.38
C GLY A 30 -3.63 -0.06 -10.51
N VAL A 31 -4.80 0.18 -11.10
CA VAL A 31 -5.80 -0.86 -11.42
C VAL A 31 -6.05 -0.86 -12.92
N VAL A 32 -5.92 -2.03 -13.54
CA VAL A 32 -6.09 -2.22 -14.98
C VAL A 32 -7.57 -2.05 -15.36
N THR A 33 -7.80 -1.34 -16.45
CA THR A 33 -9.13 -1.16 -17.04
C THR A 33 -9.39 -2.24 -18.09
N GLU A 34 -10.67 -2.60 -18.25
CA GLU A 34 -11.11 -3.60 -19.22
C GLU A 34 -11.70 -2.91 -20.45
N GLU A 35 -11.39 -3.39 -21.66
CA GLU A 35 -11.94 -2.82 -22.89
C GLU A 35 -13.46 -3.03 -22.99
N ILE A 36 -14.15 -2.03 -23.54
CA ILE A 36 -15.59 -2.07 -23.76
C ILE A 36 -15.86 -2.28 -25.25
N ASN A 37 -16.44 -3.42 -25.61
CA ASN A 37 -16.98 -3.65 -26.95
C ASN A 37 -18.52 -3.49 -26.97
N SER A 38 -19.02 -2.40 -26.40
CA SER A 38 -20.45 -2.17 -26.18
C SER A 38 -20.86 -0.78 -26.63
N THR A 39 -21.94 -0.72 -27.42
CA THR A 39 -22.58 0.54 -27.84
C THR A 39 -23.29 1.26 -26.68
N THR A 40 -23.37 0.63 -25.51
CA THR A 40 -24.13 1.15 -24.35
C THR A 40 -23.48 2.40 -23.74
N VAL A 41 -22.15 2.50 -23.80
CA VAL A 41 -21.41 3.69 -23.36
C VAL A 41 -20.49 4.15 -24.49
N PRO A 42 -21.05 4.81 -25.52
CA PRO A 42 -20.37 5.02 -26.79
C PRO A 42 -19.13 5.94 -26.72
N GLN A 43 -18.91 6.61 -25.58
CA GLN A 43 -17.75 7.48 -25.35
C GLN A 43 -16.65 6.83 -24.48
N ALA A 44 -16.89 5.63 -23.94
CA ALA A 44 -15.93 4.95 -23.08
C ALA A 44 -15.18 3.88 -23.87
N ILE A 45 -13.84 3.90 -23.79
CA ILE A 45 -12.96 2.92 -24.44
C ILE A 45 -12.72 1.73 -23.51
N SER A 46 -12.57 1.99 -22.20
CA SER A 46 -12.38 0.99 -21.16
C SER A 46 -13.13 1.36 -19.88
N TYR A 47 -13.38 0.38 -19.00
CA TYR A 47 -14.07 0.56 -17.73
C TYR A 47 -13.30 -0.05 -16.55
N MET A 48 -13.61 0.44 -15.34
CA MET A 48 -13.15 -0.13 -14.08
C MET A 48 -14.34 -0.26 -13.12
N LEU A 49 -14.43 -1.40 -12.42
CA LEU A 49 -15.46 -1.60 -11.42
C LEU A 49 -15.18 -0.78 -10.16
N ALA A 50 -16.19 -0.01 -9.72
CA ALA A 50 -16.11 0.79 -8.50
C ALA A 50 -15.87 -0.04 -7.23
N SER A 51 -16.15 -1.34 -7.25
CA SER A 51 -15.86 -2.26 -6.14
C SER A 51 -14.36 -2.37 -5.88
N TYR A 52 -13.52 -2.38 -6.92
CA TYR A 52 -12.06 -2.43 -6.77
C TYR A 52 -11.52 -1.14 -6.15
N VAL A 53 -12.05 0.01 -6.58
CA VAL A 53 -11.70 1.31 -6.00
C VAL A 53 -12.05 1.35 -4.51
N LYS A 54 -13.29 0.99 -4.16
CA LYS A 54 -13.75 0.95 -2.76
C LYS A 54 -12.92 0.01 -1.89
N PHE A 55 -12.55 -1.15 -2.41
CA PHE A 55 -11.70 -2.10 -1.69
C PHE A 55 -10.35 -1.48 -1.34
N LEU A 56 -9.66 -0.87 -2.30
CA LEU A 56 -8.34 -0.27 -2.09
C LEU A 56 -8.40 0.99 -1.21
N GLU A 57 -9.39 1.86 -1.42
CA GLU A 57 -9.57 3.06 -0.60
C GLU A 57 -9.94 2.70 0.85
N SER A 58 -10.71 1.63 1.07
CA SER A 58 -11.00 1.15 2.43
C SER A 58 -9.75 0.66 3.18
N ALA A 59 -8.70 0.27 2.44
CA ALA A 59 -7.39 -0.10 2.99
C ALA A 59 -6.42 1.10 3.12
N GLY A 60 -6.86 2.33 2.81
CA GLY A 60 -6.04 3.54 2.92
C GLY A 60 -5.17 3.84 1.69
N ALA A 61 -5.37 3.14 0.57
CA ALA A 61 -4.66 3.42 -0.68
C ALA A 61 -5.37 4.46 -1.55
N ARG A 62 -4.63 5.02 -2.51
CA ARG A 62 -5.18 5.85 -3.60
C ARG A 62 -5.12 5.07 -4.91
N VAL A 63 -6.11 5.24 -5.78
CA VAL A 63 -6.25 4.44 -7.01
C VAL A 63 -5.97 5.27 -8.25
N VAL A 64 -5.24 4.71 -9.21
CA VAL A 64 -4.99 5.28 -10.55
C VAL A 64 -5.37 4.25 -11.61
N PRO A 65 -6.14 4.61 -12.65
CA PRO A 65 -6.45 3.70 -13.75
C PRO A 65 -5.24 3.46 -14.65
N ILE A 66 -5.09 2.21 -15.10
CA ILE A 66 -4.17 1.80 -16.15
C ILE A 66 -5.01 1.50 -17.40
N TRP A 67 -4.81 2.31 -18.43
CA TRP A 67 -5.54 2.29 -19.70
C TRP A 67 -4.93 1.29 -20.68
#